data_AF-A0A2E0PQY1-F1
#
_entry.id   AF-A0A2E0PQY1-F1
#
_cell.length_a   1.000
_cell.length_b   1.000
_cell.length_c   1.000
_cell.angle_alpha   90.00
_cell.angle_beta   90.00
_cell.angle_gamma   90.00
#
_symmetry.space_group_name_H-M   'P 1'
#
loop_
_entity.id
_entity.type
_entity.pdbx_description
1 polymer ?
#
loop_
_entity_poly.entity_id
_entity_poly.type
_entity_poly.pdbx_seq_one_letter_code
_entity_poly.pdbx_strand_id
1 'polypeptide(L)'
;FRLVMDLDLDGAVVECATPNGSRLAAALPKIGLASKAMGIGTTGKFIFIETMNEPDAKDMLVAIGSGCTGLIAPTSGGDLPPKLVKLESELRGWMKEIGIDRMERIGRRNLRANDFDTAAISGLRLIGYDRPLKMWLDLR
;
A
#
# COMPACT_ATOMS: atom_id res chain seq x y z
N PHE A 1 -13.23 1.77 -7.81
CA PHE A 1 -14.10 1.16 -6.77
C PHE A 1 -15.57 1.57 -6.85
N ARG A 2 -16.03 2.15 -7.96
CA ARG A 2 -17.46 2.49 -8.11
C ARG A 2 -18.35 1.25 -8.10
N LEU A 3 -18.01 0.21 -8.86
CA LEU A 3 -18.74 -1.06 -8.87
C LEU A 3 -18.84 -1.71 -7.48
N VAL A 4 -17.80 -1.59 -6.66
CA VAL A 4 -17.81 -2.08 -5.27
C VAL A 4 -18.90 -1.40 -4.44
N MET A 5 -19.12 -0.10 -4.68
CA MET A 5 -20.17 0.68 -4.02
C MET A 5 -21.55 0.40 -4.64
N ASP A 6 -21.65 0.47 -5.97
CA ASP A 6 -22.91 0.37 -6.71
C ASP A 6 -23.55 -1.03 -6.55
N LEU A 7 -22.74 -2.08 -6.38
CA LEU A 7 -23.18 -3.46 -6.19
C LEU A 7 -23.16 -3.91 -4.72
N ASP A 8 -22.87 -2.99 -3.79
CA ASP A 8 -22.72 -3.26 -2.35
C ASP A 8 -21.82 -4.46 -2.01
N LEU A 9 -20.65 -4.54 -2.65
CA LEU A 9 -19.66 -5.58 -2.36
C LEU A 9 -18.87 -5.23 -1.10
N ASP A 10 -18.35 -6.26 -0.43
CA ASP A 10 -17.48 -6.10 0.76
C ASP A 10 -16.11 -5.50 0.42
N GLY A 11 -15.68 -5.57 -0.85
CA GLY A 11 -14.36 -5.09 -1.21
C GLY A 11 -13.93 -5.41 -2.64
N ALA A 12 -12.65 -5.20 -2.89
CA ALA A 12 -11.99 -5.55 -4.14
C ALA A 12 -10.58 -6.10 -3.91
N VAL A 13 -10.19 -7.03 -4.79
CA VAL A 13 -8.79 -7.44 -4.97
C VAL A 13 -8.28 -6.75 -6.23
N VAL A 14 -7.18 -6.02 -6.10
CA VAL A 14 -6.51 -5.37 -7.24
C VAL A 14 -5.34 -6.25 -7.64
N GLU A 15 -5.50 -6.93 -8.77
CA GLU A 15 -4.42 -7.66 -9.42
C GLU A 15 -3.42 -6.64 -9.98
N CYS A 16 -2.24 -6.56 -9.36
CA CYS A 16 -1.11 -5.79 -9.87
C CYS A 16 0.08 -6.70 -10.20
N ALA A 17 -0.13 -8.01 -10.10
CA ALA A 17 0.84 -9.08 -10.17
C ALA A 17 1.02 -9.61 -11.60
N THR A 18 1.07 -8.73 -12.60
CA THR A 18 1.26 -9.17 -14.00
C THR A 18 2.74 -9.15 -14.39
N PRO A 19 3.30 -10.20 -15.03
CA PRO A 19 4.71 -10.27 -15.43
C PRO A 19 5.20 -9.09 -16.29
N ASN A 20 4.30 -8.49 -17.08
CA ASN A 20 4.59 -7.35 -17.96
C ASN A 20 3.98 -6.03 -17.44
N GLY A 21 3.54 -6.01 -16.18
CA GLY A 21 2.80 -4.89 -15.60
C GLY A 21 3.66 -3.68 -15.26
N SER A 22 3.01 -2.53 -15.09
CA SER A 22 3.61 -1.38 -14.42
C SER A 22 4.09 -1.76 -13.02
N ARG A 23 5.22 -1.20 -12.57
CA ARG A 23 5.72 -1.38 -11.19
C ARG A 23 4.58 -1.19 -10.18
N LEU A 24 4.47 -2.08 -9.17
CA LEU A 24 3.45 -1.99 -8.10
C LEU A 24 3.31 -0.56 -7.54
N ALA A 25 4.45 0.11 -7.35
CA ALA A 25 4.52 1.49 -6.86
C ALA A 25 3.72 2.51 -7.70
N ALA A 26 3.48 2.25 -8.99
CA ALA A 26 2.68 3.11 -9.87
C ALA A 26 1.16 2.90 -9.71
N ALA A 27 0.73 1.76 -9.18
CA ALA A 27 -0.68 1.47 -8.94
C ALA A 27 -1.18 2.05 -7.60
N LEU A 28 -0.31 2.02 -6.58
CA LEU A 28 -0.57 2.53 -5.23
C LEU A 28 -1.22 3.93 -5.16
N PRO A 29 -0.81 4.95 -5.94
CA PRO A 29 -1.40 6.28 -5.87
C PRO A 29 -2.83 6.30 -6.42
N LYS A 30 -3.08 5.54 -7.50
CA LYS A 30 -4.41 5.40 -8.09
C LYS A 30 -5.36 4.71 -7.13
N ILE A 31 -4.89 3.63 -6.48
CA ILE A 31 -5.65 2.91 -5.45
C ILE A 31 -5.97 3.85 -4.29
N GLY A 32 -4.97 4.54 -3.73
CA GLY A 32 -5.18 5.44 -2.59
C GLY A 32 -6.13 6.60 -2.89
N LEU A 33 -6.01 7.23 -4.06
CA LEU A 33 -6.91 8.30 -4.49
C LEU A 33 -8.34 7.79 -4.69
N ALA A 34 -8.51 6.67 -5.39
CA ALA A 34 -9.83 6.09 -5.63
C ALA A 34 -10.47 5.59 -4.33
N SER A 35 -9.70 4.95 -3.45
CA SER A 35 -10.14 4.46 -2.13
C SER A 35 -10.66 5.63 -1.28
N LYS A 36 -9.90 6.72 -1.23
CA LYS A 36 -10.27 7.94 -0.50
C LYS A 36 -11.49 8.64 -1.11
N ALA A 37 -11.53 8.81 -2.43
CA ALA A 37 -12.64 9.50 -3.12
C ALA A 37 -13.98 8.76 -2.95
N MET A 38 -13.95 7.42 -2.85
CA MET A 38 -15.14 6.59 -2.68
C MET A 38 -15.46 6.29 -1.21
N GLY A 39 -14.67 6.79 -0.25
CA GLY A 39 -14.91 6.55 1.18
C GLY A 39 -14.81 5.07 1.58
N ILE A 40 -13.96 4.27 0.91
CA ILE A 40 -13.89 2.82 1.12
C ILE A 40 -13.52 2.49 2.57
N GLY A 41 -12.46 3.10 3.09
CA GLY A 41 -12.02 2.87 4.47
C GLY A 41 -13.03 3.33 5.54
N THR A 42 -13.93 4.27 5.22
CA THR A 42 -14.98 4.74 6.14
C THR A 42 -16.27 3.93 6.06
N THR A 43 -16.44 3.12 5.00
CA THR A 43 -17.65 2.32 4.78
C THR A 43 -17.45 0.85 5.16
N GLY A 44 -16.33 0.52 5.81
CA GLY A 44 -16.03 -0.84 6.25
C GLY A 44 -15.68 -1.80 5.10
N LYS A 45 -15.47 -1.28 3.89
CA LYS A 45 -15.12 -2.07 2.71
C LYS A 45 -13.62 -2.28 2.59
N PHE A 46 -13.20 -3.41 2.02
CA PHE A 46 -11.81 -3.84 1.98
C PHE A 46 -11.17 -3.70 0.60
N ILE A 47 -9.89 -3.33 0.56
CA ILE A 47 -9.10 -3.34 -0.67
C ILE A 47 -7.84 -4.16 -0.42
N PHE A 48 -7.67 -5.24 -1.16
CA PHE A 48 -6.43 -6.00 -1.17
C PHE A 48 -5.68 -5.73 -2.46
N ILE A 49 -4.35 -5.78 -2.39
CA ILE A 49 -3.50 -5.80 -3.58
C ILE A 49 -2.76 -7.14 -3.62
N GLU A 50 -2.69 -7.72 -4.81
CA GLU A 50 -2.01 -8.99 -5.02
C GLU A 50 -0.53 -8.78 -5.38
N THR A 51 0.36 -9.61 -4.83
CA THR A 51 1.80 -9.62 -5.10
C THR A 51 2.25 -10.96 -5.64
N MET A 52 3.28 -10.94 -6.50
CA MET A 52 3.87 -12.17 -7.09
C MET A 52 4.79 -12.93 -6.13
N ASN A 53 5.26 -12.28 -5.07
CA ASN A 53 6.21 -12.83 -4.12
C ASN A 53 5.65 -12.72 -2.71
N GLU A 54 6.16 -13.58 -1.82
CA GLU A 54 5.87 -13.49 -0.38
C GLU A 54 6.35 -12.13 0.17
N PRO A 55 5.46 -11.33 0.77
CA PRO A 55 5.76 -9.98 1.19
C PRO A 55 6.52 -9.99 2.52
N ASP A 56 7.32 -8.95 2.72
CA ASP A 56 7.88 -8.65 4.03
C ASP A 56 7.01 -7.64 4.81
N ALA A 57 7.44 -7.31 6.04
CA ALA A 57 6.74 -6.31 6.85
C ALA A 57 6.67 -4.93 6.19
N LYS A 58 7.68 -4.51 5.42
CA LYS A 58 7.69 -3.20 4.74
C LYS A 58 6.66 -3.17 3.62
N ASP A 59 6.56 -4.25 2.84
CA ASP A 59 5.56 -4.38 1.78
C ASP A 59 4.14 -4.17 2.34
N MET A 60 3.83 -4.78 3.49
CA MET A 60 2.56 -4.57 4.20
C MET A 60 2.34 -3.11 4.60
N LEU A 61 3.35 -2.47 5.19
CA LEU A 61 3.26 -1.06 5.60
C LEU A 61 3.07 -0.12 4.40
N VAL A 62 3.73 -0.41 3.27
CA VAL A 62 3.59 0.33 2.01
C VAL A 62 2.18 0.17 1.45
N ALA A 63 1.64 -1.04 1.45
CA ALA A 63 0.27 -1.31 0.99
C ALA A 63 -0.75 -0.54 1.84
N ILE A 64 -0.67 -0.66 3.17
CA ILE A 64 -1.57 0.03 4.11
C ILE A 64 -1.42 1.55 3.95
N GLY A 65 -0.18 2.06 3.93
CA GLY A 65 0.10 3.48 3.75
C GLY A 65 -0.38 4.05 2.42
N SER A 66 -0.61 3.19 1.43
CA SER A 66 -1.15 3.54 0.12
C SER A 66 -2.68 3.49 0.05
N GLY A 67 -3.36 3.12 1.14
CA GLY A 67 -4.82 3.06 1.20
C GLY A 67 -5.42 1.69 0.89
N CYS A 68 -4.61 0.63 0.92
CA CYS A 68 -5.09 -0.75 0.93
C CYS A 68 -5.37 -1.22 2.37
N THR A 69 -6.23 -2.23 2.50
CA THR A 69 -6.45 -2.96 3.75
C THR A 69 -5.31 -3.95 4.02
N GLY A 70 -4.80 -4.60 2.98
CA GLY A 70 -3.77 -5.63 3.12
C GLY A 70 -3.27 -6.16 1.79
N LEU A 71 -2.56 -7.28 1.86
CA LEU A 71 -1.94 -7.96 0.73
C LEU A 71 -2.50 -9.37 0.55
N ILE A 72 -2.56 -9.82 -0.69
CA ILE A 72 -2.73 -11.23 -1.05
C ILE A 72 -1.44 -11.66 -1.74
N ALA A 73 -0.84 -12.75 -1.26
CA ALA A 73 0.46 -13.17 -1.73
C ALA A 73 0.64 -14.69 -1.67
N PRO A 74 1.49 -15.26 -2.55
CA PRO A 74 1.93 -16.64 -2.41
C PRO A 74 2.81 -16.80 -1.17
N THR A 75 2.82 -18.01 -0.64
CA THR A 75 3.78 -18.42 0.39
C THR A 75 4.91 -19.21 -0.26
N SER A 76 6.16 -18.99 0.17
CA SER A 76 7.32 -19.80 -0.26
C SER A 76 7.29 -21.26 0.25
N GLY A 77 6.16 -21.72 0.80
CA GLY A 77 6.03 -23.02 1.46
C GLY A 77 6.47 -22.98 2.92
N GLY A 78 6.51 -24.15 3.57
CA GLY A 78 6.84 -24.28 4.99
C GLY A 78 5.67 -23.96 5.93
N ASP A 79 5.96 -23.94 7.23
CA ASP A 79 4.96 -23.73 8.28
C ASP A 79 4.58 -22.24 8.40
N LEU A 80 3.28 -21.95 8.35
CA LEU A 80 2.75 -20.57 8.35
C LEU A 80 2.80 -19.88 9.73
N PRO A 81 2.46 -20.52 10.86
CA PRO A 81 2.44 -19.85 12.15
C PRO A 81 3.78 -19.20 12.54
N PRO A 82 4.95 -19.85 12.39
CA PRO A 82 6.24 -19.20 12.67
C PRO A 82 6.51 -17.98 11.79
N LYS A 83 6.11 -18.04 10.51
CA LYS A 83 6.25 -16.93 9.57
C LYS A 83 5.39 -15.74 9.97
N LEU A 84 4.14 -15.99 10.39
CA LEU A 84 3.24 -14.93 10.86
C LEU A 84 3.76 -14.28 12.15
N VAL A 85 4.31 -15.06 13.09
CA VAL A 85 4.94 -14.52 14.32
C VAL A 85 6.13 -13.63 13.98
N LYS A 86 6.98 -14.06 13.04
CA LYS A 86 8.11 -13.25 12.56
C LYS A 86 7.62 -11.95 11.92
N LEU A 87 6.63 -12.04 11.03
CA LEU A 87 6.04 -10.89 10.34
C LEU A 87 5.43 -9.89 11.31
N GLU A 88 4.70 -10.37 12.33
CA GLU A 88 4.14 -9.53 13.40
C GLU A 88 5.25 -8.80 14.17
N SER A 89 6.32 -9.51 14.54
CA SER A 89 7.46 -8.93 15.23
C SER A 89 8.14 -7.83 14.41
N GLU A 90 8.37 -8.08 13.12
CA GLU A 90 8.96 -7.11 12.20
C GLU A 90 8.07 -5.88 12.00
N LEU A 91 6.75 -6.09 11.82
CA LEU A 91 5.77 -5.01 11.72
C LEU A 91 5.78 -4.12 12.96
N ARG A 92 5.76 -4.71 14.15
CA ARG A 92 5.84 -3.97 15.42
C ARG A 92 7.15 -3.19 15.54
N GLY A 93 8.26 -3.77 15.09
CA GLY A 93 9.56 -3.09 15.03
C GLY A 93 9.50 -1.83 14.18
N TRP A 94 9.03 -1.95 12.94
CA TRP A 94 8.87 -0.82 12.02
C TRP A 94 7.90 0.23 12.53
N MET A 95 6.74 -0.18 13.04
CA MET A 95 5.74 0.72 13.61
C MET A 95 6.32 1.56 14.76
N LYS A 96 7.12 0.93 15.63
CA LYS A 96 7.83 1.63 16.71
C LYS A 96 8.85 2.64 16.18
N GLU A 97 9.62 2.27 15.15
CA GLU A 97 10.63 3.13 14.52
C GLU A 97 10.01 4.40 13.91
N ILE A 98 8.84 4.27 13.27
CA ILE A 98 8.12 5.40 12.66
C ILE A 98 7.17 6.13 13.63
N GLY A 99 7.17 5.75 14.92
CA GLY A 99 6.36 6.39 15.96
C GLY A 99 4.85 6.16 15.84
N ILE A 100 4.44 4.99 15.36
CA ILE A 100 3.03 4.61 15.18
C ILE A 100 2.66 3.45 16.11
N ASP A 101 1.55 3.58 16.82
CA ASP A 101 1.04 2.57 17.75
C ASP A 101 -0.05 1.66 17.14
N ARG A 102 -0.60 2.02 15.97
CA ARG A 102 -1.73 1.33 15.33
C ARG A 102 -1.64 1.36 13.81
N MET A 103 -1.96 0.25 13.14
CA MET A 103 -1.82 0.15 11.68
C MET A 103 -2.69 1.17 10.94
N GLU A 104 -3.87 1.50 11.47
CA GLU A 104 -4.81 2.46 10.90
C GLU A 104 -4.26 3.90 10.85
N ARG A 105 -3.21 4.18 11.64
CA ARG A 105 -2.52 5.48 11.62
C ARG A 105 -1.47 5.56 10.52
N ILE A 106 -1.09 4.44 9.90
CA ILE A 106 -0.19 4.42 8.75
C ILE A 106 -0.93 5.04 7.58
N GLY A 107 -0.29 5.97 6.89
CA GLY A 107 -0.84 6.56 5.69
C GLY A 107 0.25 7.10 4.79
N ARG A 108 -0.17 7.75 3.71
CA ARG A 108 0.74 8.32 2.70
C ARG A 108 1.79 9.26 3.28
N ARG A 109 1.53 9.87 4.44
CA ARG A 109 2.49 10.74 5.15
C ARG A 109 3.73 9.98 5.66
N ASN A 110 3.61 8.68 5.90
CA ASN A 110 4.68 7.82 6.39
C ASN A 110 5.54 7.26 5.25
N LEU A 111 5.07 7.36 4.01
CA LEU A 111 5.75 6.82 2.84
C LEU A 111 6.64 7.86 2.18
N ARG A 112 7.82 7.42 1.77
CA ARG A 112 8.78 8.16 0.95
C ARG A 112 9.35 7.24 -0.11
N ALA A 113 9.63 7.78 -1.28
CA ALA A 113 10.38 7.10 -2.33
C ALA A 113 11.88 7.19 -2.03
N ASN A 114 12.60 6.11 -2.27
CA ASN A 114 14.06 6.05 -2.08
C ASN A 114 14.82 6.48 -3.34
N ASP A 115 14.15 6.50 -4.48
CA ASP A 115 14.71 6.85 -5.78
C ASP A 115 13.77 7.75 -6.57
N PHE A 116 14.34 8.46 -7.54
CA PHE A 116 13.64 9.45 -8.35
C PHE A 116 12.55 8.81 -9.22
N ASP A 117 12.80 7.62 -9.79
CA ASP A 117 11.84 6.94 -10.67
C ASP A 117 10.57 6.58 -9.89
N THR A 118 10.73 6.00 -8.70
CA THR A 118 9.64 5.67 -7.80
C THR A 118 8.89 6.94 -7.39
N ALA A 119 9.58 8.03 -7.06
CA ALA A 119 8.93 9.31 -6.76
C ALA A 119 8.14 9.86 -7.95
N ALA A 120 8.70 9.75 -9.16
CA ALA A 120 8.11 10.23 -10.40
C ALA A 120 6.84 9.45 -10.78
N ILE A 121 6.79 8.13 -10.57
CA ILE A 121 5.61 7.32 -10.92
C ILE A 121 4.55 7.24 -9.81
N SER A 122 4.96 7.37 -8.54
CA SER A 122 4.06 7.19 -7.39
C SER A 122 3.51 8.51 -6.83
N GLY A 123 4.13 9.64 -7.15
CA GLY A 123 3.84 10.93 -6.53
C GLY A 123 4.13 10.96 -5.02
N LEU A 124 4.86 9.98 -4.49
CA LEU A 124 5.40 10.03 -3.14
C LEU A 124 6.51 11.09 -3.07
N ARG A 125 6.79 11.58 -1.86
CA ARG A 125 7.94 12.45 -1.64
C ARG A 125 9.22 11.64 -1.76
N LEU A 126 10.20 12.17 -2.48
CA LEU A 126 11.55 11.62 -2.45
C LEU A 126 12.15 11.81 -1.05
N ILE A 127 13.02 10.89 -0.61
CA ILE A 127 13.77 11.07 0.63
C ILE A 127 14.57 12.38 0.59
N GLY A 128 14.58 13.12 1.70
CA GLY A 128 15.17 14.47 1.76
C GLY A 128 14.30 15.60 1.18
N TYR A 129 13.15 15.31 0.57
CA TYR A 129 12.23 16.32 0.04
C TYR A 129 10.98 16.46 0.90
N ASP A 130 10.55 17.69 1.21
CA ASP A 130 9.33 17.92 1.98
C ASP A 130 8.04 17.85 1.15
N ARG A 131 8.17 18.00 -0.17
CA ARG A 131 7.05 17.99 -1.13
C ARG A 131 7.30 16.97 -2.25
N PRO A 132 6.23 16.47 -2.91
CA PRO A 132 6.38 15.66 -4.12
C PRO A 132 7.16 16.41 -5.20
N LEU A 133 7.68 15.68 -6.19
CA LEU A 133 8.38 16.27 -7.32
C LEU A 133 7.49 17.29 -8.05
N LYS A 134 8.10 18.36 -8.58
CA LYS A 134 7.39 19.50 -9.20
C LYS A 134 6.37 19.08 -10.26
N MET A 135 6.68 18.05 -11.07
CA MET A 135 5.77 17.49 -12.07
C MET A 135 4.40 17.10 -11.52
N TRP A 136 4.29 16.73 -10.24
CA TRP A 136 3.03 16.39 -9.57
C TRP A 136 2.27 17.60 -9.02
N LEU A 137 2.94 18.74 -8.88
CA LEU A 137 2.35 20.00 -8.41
C LEU A 137 1.80 20.84 -9.57
N ASP A 138 2.48 20.79 -10.71
CA ASP A 138 2.14 21.56 -11.91
C ASP A 138 0.95 20.97 -12.71
N LEU A 139 0.47 19.77 -12.33
CA LEU A 139 -0.68 19.09 -12.94
C LEU A 139 -2.04 19.50 -12.34
N ARG A 140 -2.08 20.58 -11.55
CA ARG A 140 -3.31 21.12 -10.94
C ARG A 140 -3.90 22.28 -11.72
#